data_AF-A0A3M1EKR9-F1
#
_entry.id   AF-A0A3M1EKR9-F1
#
_cell.length_a   1.000
_cell.length_b   1.000
_cell.length_c   1.000
_cell.angle_alpha   90.00
_cell.angle_beta   90.00
_cell.angle_gamma   90.00
#
_symmetry.space_group_name_H-M   'P 1'
#
loop_
_entity.id
_entity.type
_entity.pdbx_description
1 polymer ?
#
loop_
_entity_poly.entity_id
_entity_poly.type
_entity_poly.pdbx_seq_one_letter_code
_entity_poly.pdbx_strand_id
1 'polypeptide(L)'
;PAVDTIVLGEGERTLVELLATLELAGDLERVAGIAYRARGERVVQTAARDPILDLDELPWPARDLIDVAQYLAVWREEHGYSSLSLSVSRGCPYGCEYCADAVMGPHLRRRSPENVAAEMRHLEREYAPDRFRLVDDLDGLGRDWLVALGDAMIAAGVTTPYEGLKPTHLGELPMLAQEKDICAERNAWIPTQGPHPHAPPSLDPQALQQRWREGRLLEGEHLEDP
;
A
#
# COMPACT_ATOMS: atom_id res chain seq x y z
N PRO A 1 -35.02 -2.03 -5.24
CA PRO A 1 -33.55 -1.98 -5.47
C PRO A 1 -32.91 -0.97 -4.51
N ALA A 2 -31.75 -1.29 -3.91
CA ALA A 2 -31.11 -0.44 -2.88
C ALA A 2 -29.97 0.45 -3.42
N VAL A 3 -29.66 0.38 -4.72
CA VAL A 3 -28.54 1.10 -5.36
C VAL A 3 -29.02 1.75 -6.66
N ASP A 4 -28.74 3.06 -6.79
CA ASP A 4 -29.14 3.88 -7.94
C ASP A 4 -27.98 4.15 -8.92
N THR A 5 -26.75 4.22 -8.41
CA THR A 5 -25.54 4.52 -9.17
C THR A 5 -24.35 3.77 -8.61
N ILE A 6 -23.45 3.34 -9.48
CA ILE A 6 -22.21 2.61 -9.19
C ILE A 6 -21.06 3.41 -9.79
N VAL A 7 -20.00 3.60 -9.01
CA VAL A 7 -18.71 4.12 -9.49
C VAL A 7 -17.88 2.96 -10.04
N LEU A 8 -17.32 3.13 -11.23
CA LEU A 8 -16.54 2.13 -11.95
C LEU A 8 -15.06 2.51 -11.92
N GLY A 9 -14.19 1.55 -11.58
CA GLY A 9 -12.75 1.80 -11.49
C GLY A 9 -12.37 2.66 -10.28
N GLU A 10 -11.52 3.65 -10.51
CA GLU A 10 -11.02 4.54 -9.46
C GLU A 10 -12.06 5.60 -9.06
N GLY A 11 -12.33 5.66 -7.76
CA GLY A 11 -13.45 6.42 -7.22
C GLY A 11 -13.14 7.86 -6.84
N GLU A 12 -11.88 8.23 -6.62
CA GLU A 12 -11.53 9.50 -5.96
C GLU A 12 -12.03 10.71 -6.74
N ARG A 13 -11.74 10.78 -8.04
CA ARG A 13 -12.22 11.88 -8.90
C ARG A 13 -13.68 11.70 -9.31
N THR A 14 -14.08 10.45 -9.58
CA THR A 14 -15.44 10.13 -10.05
C THR A 14 -16.50 10.43 -8.99
N LEU A 15 -16.24 10.06 -7.74
CA LEU A 15 -17.17 10.28 -6.63
C LEU A 15 -17.35 11.77 -6.35
N VAL A 16 -16.27 12.55 -6.36
CA VAL A 16 -16.34 14.01 -6.18
C VAL A 16 -17.21 14.65 -7.26
N GLU A 17 -16.99 14.30 -8.53
CA GLU A 17 -17.78 14.82 -9.65
C GLU A 17 -19.24 14.35 -9.61
N LEU A 18 -19.48 13.09 -9.23
CA LEU A 18 -20.82 12.53 -9.05
C LEU A 18 -21.59 13.28 -7.96
N LEU A 19 -21.00 13.47 -6.79
CA LEU A 19 -21.63 14.17 -5.67
C LEU A 19 -21.96 15.62 -6.03
N ALA A 20 -21.02 16.34 -6.66
CA ALA A 20 -21.26 17.71 -7.14
C ALA A 20 -22.39 17.77 -8.19
N THR A 21 -22.44 16.78 -9.10
CA THR A 21 -23.50 16.68 -10.10
C THR A 21 -24.86 16.43 -9.45
N LEU A 22 -24.93 15.54 -8.46
CA LEU A 22 -26.17 15.24 -7.74
C LEU A 22 -26.66 16.44 -6.92
N GLU A 23 -25.75 17.14 -6.22
CA GLU A 23 -26.07 18.33 -5.42
C GLU A 23 -26.67 19.46 -6.27
N LEU A 24 -26.18 19.61 -7.50
CA LEU A 24 -26.65 20.62 -8.47
C LEU A 24 -27.81 20.12 -9.35
N ALA A 25 -28.33 18.92 -9.12
CA ALA A 25 -29.31 18.25 -9.98
C ALA A 25 -28.90 18.25 -11.47
N GLY A 26 -27.60 18.07 -11.72
CA GLY A 26 -26.99 18.03 -13.04
C GLY A 26 -27.21 16.72 -13.80
N ASP A 27 -26.66 16.66 -15.00
CA ASP A 27 -26.78 15.51 -15.90
C ASP A 27 -25.72 14.44 -15.61
N LEU A 28 -26.16 13.27 -15.17
CA LEU A 28 -25.30 12.11 -14.87
C LEU A 28 -24.58 11.57 -16.11
N GLU A 29 -25.09 11.80 -17.34
CA GLU A 29 -24.40 11.36 -18.56
C GLU A 29 -23.03 12.02 -18.75
N ARG A 30 -22.80 13.16 -18.08
CA ARG A 30 -21.54 13.90 -18.14
C ARG A 30 -20.47 13.39 -17.17
N VAL A 31 -20.85 12.59 -16.18
CA VAL A 31 -19.91 12.08 -15.16
C VAL A 31 -19.21 10.86 -15.71
N ALA A 32 -17.91 10.97 -16.02
CA ALA A 32 -17.13 9.81 -16.47
C ALA A 32 -16.90 8.81 -15.33
N GLY A 33 -17.03 7.51 -15.63
CA GLY A 33 -16.74 6.40 -14.72
C GLY A 33 -17.91 5.92 -13.88
N ILE A 34 -19.16 6.04 -14.33
CA ILE A 34 -20.33 5.56 -13.57
C ILE A 34 -21.25 4.64 -14.39
N ALA A 35 -22.01 3.81 -13.68
CA ALA A 35 -23.19 3.15 -14.20
C ALA A 35 -24.40 3.49 -13.32
N TYR A 36 -25.50 3.93 -13.91
CA TYR A 36 -26.69 4.34 -13.16
C TYR A 36 -27.98 3.85 -13.81
N ARG A 37 -29.06 3.82 -13.02
CA ARG A 37 -30.40 3.48 -13.50
C ARG A 37 -31.11 4.73 -14.02
N ALA A 38 -31.28 4.81 -15.34
CA ALA A 38 -32.10 5.84 -15.96
C ALA A 38 -33.60 5.55 -15.78
N ARG A 39 -34.44 6.53 -16.16
CA ARG A 39 -35.90 6.35 -16.19
C ARG A 39 -36.28 5.14 -17.05
N GLY A 40 -37.23 4.34 -16.57
CA GLY A 40 -37.68 3.11 -17.25
C GLY A 40 -36.76 1.90 -17.03
N GLU A 41 -36.01 1.89 -15.92
CA GLU A 41 -35.15 0.78 -15.47
C GLU A 41 -33.97 0.44 -16.38
N ARG A 42 -33.69 1.26 -17.41
CA ARG A 42 -32.52 1.12 -18.27
C ARG A 42 -31.25 1.45 -17.49
N VAL A 43 -30.26 0.54 -17.54
CA VAL A 43 -28.92 0.82 -17.05
C VAL A 43 -28.16 1.60 -18.13
N VAL A 44 -27.56 2.73 -17.74
CA VAL A 44 -26.68 3.54 -18.59
C VAL A 44 -25.29 3.53 -17.97
N GLN A 45 -24.29 3.23 -18.78
CA GLN A 45 -22.89 3.35 -18.41
C GLN A 45 -22.29 4.52 -19.17
N THR A 46 -21.60 5.42 -18.46
CA THR A 46 -20.95 6.60 -19.05
C THR A 46 -19.56 6.24 -19.58
N ALA A 47 -18.90 7.21 -20.21
CA ALA A 47 -17.52 7.05 -20.67
C ALA A 47 -16.62 6.63 -19.50
N ALA A 48 -15.65 5.75 -19.77
CA ALA A 48 -14.65 5.38 -18.77
C ALA A 48 -13.85 6.62 -18.33
N ARG A 49 -13.43 6.65 -17.06
CA ARG A 49 -12.52 7.67 -16.55
C ARG A 49 -11.08 7.19 -16.68
N ASP A 50 -10.20 8.09 -17.08
CA ASP A 50 -8.76 7.83 -17.10
C ASP A 50 -8.23 7.58 -15.68
N PRO A 51 -7.32 6.61 -15.51
CA PRO A 51 -6.69 6.35 -14.22
C PRO A 51 -5.87 7.54 -13.73
N ILE A 52 -5.78 7.70 -12.40
CA ILE A 52 -4.94 8.71 -11.76
C ILE A 52 -3.48 8.35 -11.97
N LEU A 53 -2.76 9.12 -12.78
CA LEU A 53 -1.37 8.79 -13.16
C LEU A 53 -0.38 9.02 -12.01
N ASP A 54 -0.49 10.17 -11.36
CA ASP A 54 0.32 10.52 -10.19
C ASP A 54 -0.49 10.26 -8.92
N LEU A 55 -0.10 9.24 -8.16
CA LEU A 55 -0.78 8.87 -6.92
C LEU A 55 -0.43 9.82 -5.76
N ASP A 56 0.63 10.62 -5.88
CA ASP A 56 1.02 11.60 -4.86
C ASP A 56 0.10 12.83 -4.86
N GLU A 57 -0.67 13.05 -5.94
CA GLU A 57 -1.74 14.07 -5.98
C GLU A 57 -2.91 13.76 -5.05
N LEU A 58 -3.05 12.49 -4.64
CA LEU A 58 -4.11 12.09 -3.72
C LEU A 58 -3.75 12.48 -2.29
N PRO A 59 -4.70 13.06 -1.52
CA PRO A 59 -4.50 13.25 -0.10
C PRO A 59 -4.34 11.89 0.60
N TRP A 60 -3.64 11.88 1.72
CA TRP A 60 -3.64 10.69 2.57
C TRP A 60 -5.06 10.36 3.05
N PRO A 61 -5.37 9.08 3.30
CA PRO A 61 -6.67 8.68 3.78
C PRO A 61 -7.07 9.46 5.05
N ALA A 62 -8.30 9.98 5.06
CA ALA A 62 -8.87 10.75 6.18
C ALA A 62 -9.20 9.83 7.37
N ARG A 63 -8.16 9.31 8.03
CA ARG A 63 -8.27 8.36 9.15
C ARG A 63 -8.84 9.01 10.42
N ASP A 64 -8.80 10.32 10.51
CA ASP A 64 -9.45 11.12 11.55
C ASP A 64 -10.98 10.98 11.55
N LEU A 65 -11.58 10.51 10.45
CA LEU A 65 -13.02 10.27 10.34
C LEU A 65 -13.48 8.91 10.92
N ILE A 66 -12.56 8.06 11.38
CA ILE A 66 -12.88 6.74 11.93
C ILE A 66 -12.21 6.53 13.30
N ASP A 67 -12.75 5.60 14.09
CA ASP A 67 -12.12 5.19 15.35
C ASP A 67 -10.94 4.24 15.09
N VAL A 68 -9.78 4.83 14.80
CA VAL A 68 -8.54 4.08 14.55
C VAL A 68 -8.09 3.31 15.80
N ALA A 69 -8.33 3.84 17.00
CA ALA A 69 -7.95 3.20 18.24
C ALA A 69 -8.72 1.89 18.44
N GLN A 70 -10.03 1.90 18.16
CA GLN A 70 -10.85 0.69 18.17
C GLN A 70 -10.36 -0.32 17.14
N TYR A 71 -10.06 0.11 15.91
CA TYR A 71 -9.51 -0.76 14.87
C TYR A 71 -8.21 -1.45 15.31
N LEU A 72 -7.27 -0.69 15.88
CA LEU A 72 -5.99 -1.23 16.36
C LEU A 72 -6.14 -2.17 17.55
N ALA A 73 -7.09 -1.89 18.45
CA ALA A 73 -7.39 -2.76 19.59
C ALA A 73 -7.95 -4.12 19.14
N VAL A 74 -8.93 -4.12 18.24
CA VAL A 74 -9.51 -5.35 17.68
C VAL A 74 -8.45 -6.14 16.91
N TRP A 75 -7.64 -5.48 16.07
CA TRP A 75 -6.58 -6.16 15.34
C TRP A 75 -5.57 -6.82 16.29
N ARG A 76 -5.19 -6.13 17.37
CA ARG A 76 -4.29 -6.64 18.41
C ARG A 76 -4.86 -7.82 19.17
N GLU A 77 -6.14 -7.79 19.52
CA GLU A 77 -6.81 -8.91 20.22
C GLU A 77 -6.73 -10.20 19.40
N GLU A 78 -6.92 -10.09 18.08
CA GLU A 78 -6.93 -11.24 17.17
C GLU A 78 -5.52 -11.71 16.75
N HIS A 79 -4.54 -10.80 16.61
CA HIS A 79 -3.23 -11.11 15.99
C HIS A 79 -2.02 -10.90 16.91
N GLY A 80 -2.21 -10.37 18.13
CA GLY A 80 -1.13 -10.12 19.11
C GLY A 80 -0.30 -8.84 18.89
N TYR A 81 -0.52 -8.13 17.78
CA TYR A 81 0.08 -6.83 17.45
C TYR A 81 -0.95 -5.96 16.74
N SER A 82 -0.75 -4.64 16.67
CA SER A 82 -1.59 -3.71 15.91
C SER A 82 -0.98 -3.38 14.55
N SER A 83 -1.83 -3.21 13.53
CA SER A 83 -1.39 -2.95 12.15
C SER A 83 -2.21 -1.86 11.49
N LEU A 84 -1.58 -0.96 10.73
CA LEU A 84 -2.28 0.00 9.86
C LEU A 84 -1.96 -0.23 8.39
N SER A 85 -2.99 -0.20 7.56
CA SER A 85 -2.83 -0.37 6.11
C SER A 85 -2.24 0.86 5.42
N LEU A 86 -1.47 0.62 4.36
CA LEU A 86 -0.98 1.63 3.43
C LEU A 86 -1.15 1.09 2.01
N SER A 87 -1.60 1.95 1.11
CA SER A 87 -1.57 1.68 -0.33
C SER A 87 -0.48 2.55 -0.95
N VAL A 88 0.51 1.91 -1.57
CA VAL A 88 1.71 2.51 -2.18
C VAL A 88 1.69 2.41 -3.70
N SER A 89 0.81 1.59 -4.27
CA SER A 89 0.68 1.43 -5.72
C SER A 89 -0.72 1.06 -6.18
N ARG A 90 -0.98 1.26 -7.47
CA ARG A 90 -2.20 0.82 -8.14
C ARG A 90 -1.88 0.21 -9.48
N GLY A 91 -2.72 -0.75 -9.87
CA GLY A 91 -2.60 -1.46 -11.12
C GLY A 91 -1.48 -2.49 -11.08
N CYS A 92 -1.58 -3.49 -11.93
CA CYS A 92 -0.67 -4.61 -11.98
C CYS A 92 -0.39 -4.96 -13.45
N PRO A 93 0.89 -5.06 -13.88
CA PRO A 93 1.22 -5.38 -15.26
C PRO A 93 0.92 -6.84 -15.61
N TYR A 94 0.60 -7.67 -14.60
CA TYR A 94 0.24 -9.06 -14.79
C TYR A 94 -1.24 -9.18 -15.20
N GLY A 95 -1.49 -9.90 -16.29
CA GLY A 95 -2.83 -10.14 -16.83
C GLY A 95 -3.48 -11.43 -16.28
N CYS A 96 -3.42 -11.66 -14.98
CA CYS A 96 -3.93 -12.90 -14.37
C CYS A 96 -5.45 -13.02 -14.52
N GLU A 97 -5.93 -14.09 -15.16
CA GLU A 97 -7.37 -14.29 -15.47
C GLU A 97 -8.27 -14.37 -14.22
N TYR A 98 -7.71 -14.73 -13.08
CA TYR A 98 -8.43 -14.90 -11.82
C TYR A 98 -8.35 -13.67 -10.90
N CYS A 99 -7.61 -12.62 -11.27
CA CYS A 99 -7.27 -11.53 -10.36
C CYS A 99 -8.34 -10.43 -10.34
N ALA A 100 -8.76 -10.02 -9.14
CA ALA A 100 -9.68 -8.91 -8.95
C ALA A 100 -9.02 -7.53 -9.15
N ASP A 101 -7.69 -7.43 -9.01
CA ASP A 101 -6.95 -6.17 -9.14
C ASP A 101 -6.92 -5.60 -10.56
N ALA A 102 -7.41 -6.36 -11.55
CA ALA A 102 -7.61 -5.87 -12.92
C ALA A 102 -8.46 -4.60 -12.98
N VAL A 103 -9.31 -4.34 -11.96
CA VAL A 103 -10.07 -3.08 -11.81
C VAL A 103 -9.19 -1.84 -11.72
N MET A 104 -7.96 -1.97 -11.19
CA MET A 104 -6.99 -0.88 -11.05
C MET A 104 -6.15 -0.66 -12.33
N GLY A 105 -6.45 -1.39 -13.39
CA GLY A 105 -5.82 -1.27 -14.70
C GLY A 105 -4.47 -2.00 -14.82
N PRO A 106 -3.96 -2.16 -16.06
CA PRO A 106 -2.78 -2.96 -16.36
C PRO A 106 -1.45 -2.22 -16.14
N HIS A 107 -1.49 -0.97 -15.70
CA HIS A 107 -0.30 -0.14 -15.55
C HIS A 107 -0.03 0.10 -14.08
N LEU A 108 1.11 -0.40 -13.61
CA LEU A 108 1.60 -0.13 -12.28
C LEU A 108 1.96 1.35 -12.14
N ARG A 109 1.26 2.00 -11.22
CA ARG A 109 1.49 3.38 -10.78
C ARG A 109 1.85 3.33 -9.32
N ARG A 110 2.82 4.13 -8.91
CA ARG A 110 3.44 4.05 -7.59
C ARG A 110 3.47 5.44 -6.99
N ARG A 111 3.25 5.53 -5.69
CA ARG A 111 3.57 6.72 -4.92
C ARG A 111 5.08 6.90 -4.85
N SER A 112 5.55 8.12 -4.62
CA SER A 112 6.96 8.31 -4.32
C SER A 112 7.32 7.68 -2.97
N PRO A 113 8.52 7.10 -2.83
CA PRO A 113 9.06 6.65 -1.55
C PRO A 113 8.92 7.68 -0.42
N GLU A 114 9.17 8.96 -0.75
CA GLU A 114 9.09 10.09 0.18
C GLU A 114 7.66 10.34 0.64
N ASN A 115 6.68 10.28 -0.27
CA ASN A 115 5.27 10.44 0.06
C ASN A 115 4.78 9.32 0.99
N VAL A 116 5.20 8.08 0.73
CA VAL A 116 4.88 6.92 1.59
C VAL A 116 5.54 7.06 2.96
N ALA A 117 6.83 7.36 3.03
CA ALA A 117 7.56 7.52 4.29
C ALA A 117 7.00 8.68 5.13
N ALA A 118 6.57 9.77 4.50
CA ALA A 118 5.91 10.87 5.18
C ALA A 118 4.56 10.47 5.78
N GLU A 119 3.74 9.67 5.08
CA GLU A 119 2.50 9.12 5.63
C GLU A 119 2.79 8.18 6.81
N MET A 120 3.75 7.26 6.66
CA MET A 120 4.18 6.36 7.73
C MET A 120 4.57 7.15 8.98
N ARG A 121 5.37 8.21 8.81
CA ARG A 121 5.81 9.06 9.92
C ARG A 121 4.64 9.79 10.59
N HIS A 122 3.66 10.24 9.82
CA HIS A 122 2.45 10.83 10.37
C HIS A 122 1.65 9.80 11.19
N LEU A 123 1.40 8.61 10.62
CA LEU A 123 0.64 7.56 11.29
C LEU A 123 1.32 7.01 12.55
N GLU A 124 2.65 6.92 12.58
CA GLU A 124 3.40 6.60 13.79
C GLU A 124 3.12 7.58 14.94
N ARG A 125 3.10 8.88 14.62
CA ARG A 125 2.91 9.93 15.62
C ARG A 125 1.49 9.97 16.15
N GLU A 126 0.51 9.79 15.25
CA GLU A 126 -0.91 9.89 15.61
C GLU A 126 -1.44 8.60 16.26
N TYR A 127 -0.99 7.43 15.80
CA TYR A 127 -1.64 6.16 16.14
C TYR A 127 -0.70 5.09 16.71
N ALA A 128 0.63 5.27 16.60
CA ALA A 128 1.65 4.36 17.11
C ALA A 128 1.37 2.86 16.87
N PRO A 129 1.09 2.43 15.62
CA PRO A 129 0.89 1.01 15.33
C PRO A 129 2.20 0.24 15.50
N ASP A 130 2.11 -1.05 15.84
CA ASP A 130 3.30 -1.90 15.95
C ASP A 130 3.89 -2.21 14.57
N ARG A 131 3.04 -2.25 13.53
CA ARG A 131 3.42 -2.52 12.14
C ARG A 131 2.55 -1.74 11.15
N PHE A 132 3.05 -1.52 9.95
CA PHE A 132 2.26 -1.16 8.79
C PHE A 132 1.99 -2.37 7.90
N ARG A 133 0.92 -2.35 7.12
CA ARG A 133 0.60 -3.36 6.12
C ARG A 133 0.45 -2.71 4.76
N LEU A 134 1.40 -2.94 3.87
CA LEU A 134 1.26 -2.60 2.47
C LEU A 134 0.24 -3.57 1.85
N VAL A 135 -0.89 -3.04 1.40
CA VAL A 135 -2.02 -3.85 0.93
C VAL A 135 -1.94 -4.18 -0.55
N ASP A 136 -1.00 -3.56 -1.26
CA ASP A 136 -0.88 -3.69 -2.71
C ASP A 136 -0.03 -4.90 -3.12
N ASP A 137 -0.16 -5.28 -4.38
CA ASP A 137 0.73 -6.22 -5.02
C ASP A 137 2.13 -5.59 -5.20
N LEU A 138 3.09 -6.07 -4.40
CA LEU A 138 4.45 -5.55 -4.39
C LEU A 138 5.34 -6.17 -5.47
N ASP A 139 4.90 -7.23 -6.17
CA ASP A 139 5.71 -7.91 -7.20
C ASP A 139 6.18 -6.92 -8.29
N GLY A 140 5.35 -5.94 -8.62
CA GLY A 140 5.66 -4.94 -9.64
C GLY A 140 6.57 -3.79 -9.20
N LEU A 141 6.78 -3.55 -7.89
CA LEU A 141 7.46 -2.34 -7.41
C LEU A 141 8.95 -2.29 -7.75
N GLY A 142 9.59 -3.46 -7.87
CA GLY A 142 11.00 -3.58 -8.20
C GLY A 142 11.96 -3.20 -7.05
N ARG A 143 13.21 -3.64 -7.19
CA ARG A 143 14.29 -3.44 -6.19
C ARG A 143 14.53 -1.97 -5.87
N ASP A 144 14.68 -1.14 -6.90
CA ASP A 144 15.12 0.25 -6.73
C ASP A 144 14.11 1.06 -5.92
N TRP A 145 12.81 0.84 -6.15
CA TRP A 145 11.75 1.53 -5.41
C TRP A 145 11.74 1.10 -3.94
N LEU A 146 11.89 -0.19 -3.65
CA LEU A 146 11.94 -0.71 -2.27
C LEU A 146 13.17 -0.20 -1.51
N VAL A 147 14.32 -0.11 -2.19
CA VAL A 147 15.54 0.50 -1.64
C VAL A 147 15.29 1.97 -1.32
N ALA A 148 14.73 2.73 -2.28
CA ALA A 148 14.41 4.13 -2.08
C ALA A 148 13.39 4.36 -0.96
N LEU A 149 12.43 3.45 -0.76
CA LEU A 149 11.52 3.48 0.38
C LEU A 149 12.27 3.32 1.70
N GLY A 150 13.22 2.39 1.79
CA GLY A 150 14.07 2.23 2.97
C GLY A 150 14.84 3.51 3.29
N ASP A 151 15.46 4.13 2.29
CA ASP A 151 16.20 5.39 2.46
C ASP A 151 15.27 6.54 2.90
N ALA A 152 14.08 6.65 2.30
CA ALA A 152 13.08 7.66 2.65
C ALA A 152 12.54 7.47 4.06
N MET A 153 12.30 6.23 4.50
CA MET A 153 11.90 5.90 5.87
C MET A 153 12.98 6.32 6.88
N ILE A 154 14.25 6.02 6.60
CA ILE A 154 15.38 6.43 7.45
C ILE A 154 15.44 7.96 7.53
N ALA A 155 15.33 8.65 6.39
CA ALA A 155 15.35 10.11 6.34
C ALA A 155 14.18 10.77 7.10
N ALA A 156 12.99 10.17 7.03
CA ALA A 156 11.79 10.63 7.74
C ALA A 156 11.77 10.26 9.24
N GLY A 157 12.69 9.38 9.67
CA GLY A 157 12.75 8.87 11.04
C GLY A 157 11.60 7.92 11.37
N VAL A 158 11.16 7.13 10.39
CA VAL A 158 10.21 6.03 10.56
C VAL A 158 10.94 4.84 11.17
N THR A 159 10.38 4.28 12.23
CA THR A 159 10.94 3.15 13.00
C THR A 159 10.02 1.94 13.04
N THR A 160 8.73 2.15 12.82
CA THR A 160 7.70 1.14 12.75
C THR A 160 7.89 0.31 11.49
N PRO A 161 7.96 -1.01 11.62
CA PRO A 161 8.15 -1.88 10.48
C PRO A 161 6.92 -1.97 9.59
N TYR A 162 7.09 -2.42 8.34
CA TYR A 162 5.96 -2.75 7.46
C TYR A 162 5.98 -4.22 7.02
N GLU A 163 4.80 -4.79 6.77
CA GLU A 163 4.61 -6.08 6.12
C GLU A 163 3.94 -5.90 4.75
N GLY A 164 4.10 -6.87 3.86
CA GLY A 164 3.48 -6.87 2.54
C GLY A 164 3.71 -8.17 1.80
N LEU A 165 3.15 -8.28 0.60
CA LEU A 165 3.42 -9.40 -0.30
C LEU A 165 4.91 -9.43 -0.65
N LYS A 166 5.56 -10.59 -0.48
CA LYS A 166 6.96 -10.73 -0.86
C LYS A 166 7.08 -10.74 -2.38
N PRO A 167 7.91 -9.87 -3.00
CA PRO A 167 8.15 -9.96 -4.42
C PRO A 167 8.86 -11.29 -4.76
N THR A 168 8.23 -12.09 -5.62
CA THR A 168 8.66 -13.43 -6.03
C THR A 168 10.01 -13.46 -6.74
N HIS A 169 10.39 -12.36 -7.39
CA HIS A 169 11.64 -12.23 -8.15
C HIS A 169 12.78 -11.51 -7.41
N LEU A 170 12.54 -11.07 -6.17
CA LEU A 170 13.52 -10.29 -5.40
C LEU A 170 14.13 -11.08 -4.25
N GLY A 171 14.45 -12.35 -4.50
CA GLY A 171 15.01 -13.30 -3.52
C GLY A 171 16.29 -12.85 -2.82
N GLU A 172 16.95 -11.81 -3.34
CA GLU A 172 18.22 -11.26 -2.85
C GLU A 172 18.09 -9.84 -2.29
N LEU A 173 16.88 -9.33 -2.10
CA LEU A 173 16.74 -8.10 -1.34
C LEU A 173 16.99 -8.40 0.15
N PRO A 174 17.72 -7.55 0.86
CA PRO A 174 17.80 -7.51 2.33
C PRO A 174 16.47 -7.13 2.98
N MET A 175 15.42 -7.87 2.65
CA MET A 175 14.16 -7.83 3.35
C MET A 175 14.33 -8.74 4.55
N LEU A 176 14.17 -8.22 5.77
CA LEU A 176 14.04 -9.07 6.95
C LEU A 176 12.78 -9.94 6.77
N ALA A 177 12.96 -11.19 6.34
CA ALA A 177 12.01 -12.26 6.58
C ALA A 177 12.47 -12.95 7.88
N GLN A 178 11.64 -13.23 8.87
CA GLN A 178 10.47 -14.10 8.78
C GLN A 178 9.53 -13.83 9.97
N GLU A 179 8.25 -13.57 9.71
CA GLU A 179 7.17 -14.15 10.51
C GLU A 179 6.10 -14.64 9.54
N LYS A 180 5.98 -15.97 9.41
CA LYS A 180 4.89 -16.60 8.66
C LYS A 180 3.60 -16.32 9.41
N ASP A 181 2.65 -15.62 8.79
CA ASP A 181 1.26 -15.74 9.22
C ASP A 181 0.22 -15.77 8.07
N ILE A 182 -0.61 -16.80 8.20
CA ILE A 182 -1.89 -17.20 7.58
C ILE A 182 -2.04 -17.27 6.05
N CYS A 183 -1.36 -16.50 5.19
CA CYS A 183 -1.66 -16.57 3.73
C CYS A 183 -0.53 -16.53 2.70
N ALA A 184 0.71 -16.23 3.07
CA ALA A 184 1.91 -16.36 2.22
C ALA A 184 3.11 -16.03 3.12
N GLU A 185 4.34 -16.27 2.67
CA GLU A 185 5.53 -15.76 3.34
C GLU A 185 5.45 -14.22 3.41
N ARG A 186 5.01 -13.68 4.55
CA ARG A 186 4.97 -12.25 4.85
C ARG A 186 6.30 -11.85 5.47
N ASN A 187 6.92 -10.79 4.97
CA ASN A 187 8.19 -10.27 5.48
C ASN A 187 7.90 -9.04 6.34
N ALA A 188 8.54 -8.92 7.50
CA ALA A 188 8.45 -7.76 8.38
C ALA A 188 9.71 -6.90 8.20
N TRP A 189 9.54 -5.74 7.58
CA TRP A 189 10.60 -4.82 7.24
C TRP A 189 10.86 -3.83 8.37
N ILE A 190 11.98 -3.96 9.07
CA ILE A 190 12.32 -3.09 10.20
C ILE A 190 13.49 -2.17 9.81
N PRO A 191 13.29 -0.84 9.68
CA PRO A 191 14.41 0.09 9.66
C PRO A 191 14.86 0.33 11.12
N THR A 192 16.04 -0.15 11.51
CA THR A 192 16.53 0.05 12.89
C THR A 192 17.83 0.84 12.97
N GLN A 193 17.86 1.81 13.90
CA GLN A 193 19.06 2.20 14.65
C GLN A 193 19.00 1.77 16.13
N GLY A 194 18.20 0.75 16.50
CA GLY A 194 18.17 0.19 17.86
C GLY A 194 17.17 -0.96 18.04
N PRO A 195 17.30 -1.80 19.09
CA PRO A 195 16.53 -3.02 19.24
C PRO A 195 15.11 -2.79 19.79
N HIS A 196 14.11 -3.39 19.12
CA HIS A 196 12.70 -3.46 19.55
C HIS A 196 12.45 -4.73 20.39
N PRO A 197 11.58 -4.72 21.40
CA PRO A 197 11.32 -5.85 22.32
C PRO A 197 10.74 -7.14 21.71
N HIS A 198 10.39 -7.13 20.42
CA HIS A 198 9.91 -8.31 19.68
C HIS A 198 10.80 -8.68 18.48
N ALA A 199 12.04 -8.18 18.44
CA ALA A 199 12.99 -8.58 17.41
C ALA A 199 13.43 -10.04 17.62
N PRO A 200 13.55 -10.86 16.55
CA PRO A 200 14.25 -12.14 16.64
C PRO A 200 15.69 -11.91 17.15
N PRO A 201 16.35 -12.95 17.73
CA PRO A 201 17.60 -12.79 18.46
C PRO A 201 18.65 -11.98 17.68
N SER A 202 18.97 -10.79 18.21
CA SER A 202 20.04 -9.86 17.85
C SER A 202 20.71 -10.06 16.48
N LEU A 203 20.14 -9.46 15.43
CA LEU A 203 20.96 -9.00 14.32
C LEU A 203 21.45 -7.58 14.65
N ASP A 204 22.77 -7.41 14.78
CA ASP A 204 23.41 -6.12 15.07
C ASP A 204 23.07 -5.11 13.94
N PRO A 205 22.40 -3.98 14.27
CA PRO A 205 22.03 -2.98 13.29
C PRO A 205 23.22 -2.39 12.51
N GLN A 206 24.40 -2.29 13.14
CA GLN A 206 25.60 -1.79 12.47
C GLN A 206 26.15 -2.83 11.49
N ALA A 207 26.14 -4.11 11.88
CA ALA A 207 26.48 -5.21 11.00
C ALA A 207 25.54 -5.28 9.79
N LEU A 208 24.23 -5.08 9.96
CA LEU A 208 23.25 -5.03 8.87
C LEU A 208 23.48 -3.83 7.93
N GLN A 209 23.71 -2.63 8.46
CA GLN A 209 24.03 -1.43 7.66
C GLN A 209 25.36 -1.57 6.90
N GLN A 210 26.37 -2.20 7.50
CA GLN A 210 27.66 -2.42 6.85
C GLN A 210 27.54 -3.48 5.75
N ARG A 211 26.84 -4.59 6.03
CA ARG A 211 26.49 -5.64 5.07
C ARG A 211 25.69 -5.11 3.88
N TRP A 212 24.78 -4.16 4.13
CA TRP A 212 24.04 -3.43 3.11
C TRP A 212 24.97 -2.62 2.20
N ARG A 213 25.91 -1.86 2.77
CA ARG A 213 26.90 -1.07 1.99
C ARG A 213 27.86 -1.96 1.20
N GLU A 214 28.05 -3.20 1.63
CA GLU A 214 28.96 -4.18 1.02
C GLU A 214 28.25 -5.23 0.14
N GLY A 215 26.93 -5.17 0.00
CA GLY A 215 26.14 -6.12 -0.79
C GLY A 215 26.17 -7.59 -0.30
N ARG A 216 26.35 -7.85 1.00
CA ARG A 216 26.48 -9.23 1.54
C ARG A 216 25.61 -9.43 2.76
N LEU A 217 24.54 -10.24 2.68
CA LEU A 217 23.45 -10.17 3.66
C LEU A 217 23.31 -11.39 4.58
N LEU A 218 23.93 -12.52 4.25
CA LEU A 218 24.06 -13.69 5.13
C LEU A 218 25.52 -14.12 5.26
N GLU A 219 25.82 -14.86 6.33
CA GLU A 219 27.16 -15.39 6.58
C GLU A 219 27.45 -16.49 5.55
N GLY A 220 28.30 -16.18 4.55
CA GLY A 220 28.82 -17.15 3.59
C GLY A 220 28.38 -17.01 2.12
N GLU A 221 27.59 -16.00 1.75
CA GLU A 221 27.17 -15.80 0.36
C GLU A 221 27.85 -14.57 -0.29
N HIS A 222 28.51 -14.81 -1.42
CA HIS A 222 28.92 -13.79 -2.37
C HIS A 222 27.81 -13.69 -3.44
N LEU A 223 27.30 -12.49 -3.69
CA LEU A 223 26.48 -12.22 -4.87
C LEU A 223 27.37 -12.42 -6.11
N GLU A 224 27.28 -13.57 -6.76
CA GLU A 224 27.80 -13.73 -8.10
C GLU A 224 26.69 -13.31 -9.08
N ASP A 225 26.98 -12.21 -9.80
CA ASP A 225 26.21 -11.62 -10.91
C ASP A 225 25.77 -12.70 -11.93
N PRO A 226 24.59 -12.56 -12.56
CA PRO A 226 24.35 -11.44 -13.49
C PRO A 226 22.96 -10.77 -13.45
#